data_AF-A0A0A7RBP9-F1
#
_entry.id   AF-A0A0A7RBP9-F1
#
_cell.length_a   1.000
_cell.length_b   1.000
_cell.length_c   1.000
_cell.angle_alpha   90.00
_cell.angle_beta   90.00
_cell.angle_gamma   90.00
#
_symmetry.space_group_name_H-M   'P 1'
#
loop_
_entity.id
_entity.type
_entity.pdbx_description
1 polymer ?
#
loop_
_entity_poly.entity_id
_entity_poly.type
_entity_poly.pdbx_seq_one_letter_code
_entity_poly.pdbx_strand_id
1 'polypeptide(L)' 'QQMYGCELSSDGRRGGYDQHGYDGRDFIAFDKETLTWTAADPQAQVTKRKWDDDLAWNHGRKHYLEEIC' A
#
# COMPACT_ATOMS: atom_id res chain seq x y z
N GLN A 1 -8.45 -10.50 -1.22
CA GLN A 1 -8.79 -9.41 -2.17
C GLN A 1 -7.69 -8.36 -2.20
N GLN A 2 -7.62 -7.54 -3.25
CA GLN A 2 -6.71 -6.41 -3.36
C GLN A 2 -7.49 -5.17 -3.80
N MET A 3 -7.17 -4.03 -3.19
CA MET A 3 -7.75 -2.73 -3.48
C MET A 3 -6.61 -1.71 -3.58
N TYR A 4 -6.41 -1.16 -4.77
CA TYR A 4 -5.40 -0.13 -5.01
C TYR A 4 -5.94 0.93 -5.97
N GLY A 5 -5.47 2.16 -5.82
CA GLY A 5 -5.94 3.27 -6.63
C GLY A 5 -5.51 4.61 -6.07
N CYS A 6 -5.94 5.66 -6.74
CA CYS A 6 -5.73 7.05 -6.36
C CYS A 6 -7.04 7.80 -6.39
N GLU A 7 -7.05 8.92 -5.67
CA GLU A 7 -8.17 9.82 -5.57
C GLU A 7 -7.67 11.23 -5.85
N LEU A 8 -8.36 11.94 -6.75
CA LEU A 8 -8.14 13.35 -6.96
C LEU A 8 -9.27 14.13 -6.29
N SER A 9 -8.95 14.83 -5.21
CA SER A 9 -9.93 15.68 -4.52
C SER A 9 -10.16 16.98 -5.28
N SER A 10 -11.28 17.64 -5.01
CA SER A 10 -11.66 18.91 -5.66
C SER A 10 -10.69 20.06 -5.37
N ASP A 11 -9.91 19.99 -4.29
CA ASP A 11 -8.82 20.93 -3.97
C ASP A 11 -7.47 20.54 -4.61
N GLY A 12 -7.47 19.53 -5.48
CA GLY A 12 -6.30 19.11 -6.25
C GLY A 12 -5.31 18.22 -5.49
N ARG A 13 -5.63 17.79 -4.25
CA ARG A 13 -4.80 16.81 -3.55
C ARG A 13 -4.96 15.44 -4.19
N ARG A 14 -3.85 14.72 -4.32
CA ARG A 14 -3.83 13.32 -4.76
C ARG A 14 -3.65 12.42 -3.55
N GLY A 15 -4.64 11.56 -3.32
CA GLY A 15 -4.55 10.42 -2.42
C GLY A 15 -4.18 9.16 -3.20
N GLY A 16 -3.49 8.23 -2.54
CA GLY A 16 -3.14 6.93 -3.11
C GLY A 16 -3.19 5.86 -2.04
N TYR A 17 -3.76 4.70 -2.37
CA TYR A 17 -3.91 3.56 -1.47
C TYR A 17 -3.56 2.25 -2.18
N ASP A 18 -3.06 1.30 -1.40
CA ASP A 18 -2.87 -0.09 -1.81
C ASP A 18 -2.99 -0.98 -0.59
N GLN A 19 -4.00 -1.83 -0.60
CA GLN A 19 -4.41 -2.64 0.54
C GLN A 19 -4.80 -4.04 0.07
N HIS A 20 -4.40 -5.03 0.85
CA HIS A 20 -4.76 -6.41 0.65
C HIS A 20 -5.61 -6.88 1.84
N GLY A 21 -6.68 -7.59 1.52
CA GLY A 21 -7.54 -8.27 2.50
C GLY A 21 -7.51 -9.78 2.31
N TYR A 22 -7.78 -10.51 3.38
CA TYR A 22 -7.85 -11.97 3.40
C TYR A 22 -9.11 -12.40 4.16
N ASP A 23 -9.89 -13.33 3.59
CA ASP A 23 -11.19 -13.75 4.11
C ASP A 23 -12.15 -12.58 4.42
N GLY A 24 -12.17 -11.56 3.55
CA GLY A 24 -13.04 -10.40 3.72
C GLY A 24 -12.58 -9.40 4.79
N ARG A 25 -11.43 -9.61 5.44
CA ARG A 25 -10.87 -8.73 6.47
C ARG A 25 -9.60 -8.05 5.98
N ASP A 26 -9.26 -6.92 6.58
CA ASP A 26 -7.99 -6.23 6.32
C ASP A 26 -6.81 -7.11 6.73
N PHE A 27 -5.78 -7.14 5.89
CA PHE A 27 -4.63 -8.01 6.10
C PHE A 27 -3.33 -7.20 6.13
N ILE A 28 -3.06 -6.41 5.09
CA ILE A 28 -1.86 -5.57 4.99
C ILE A 28 -2.09 -4.37 4.09
N ALA A 29 -1.53 -3.20 4.44
CA ALA A 29 -1.68 -1.95 3.69
C ALA A 29 -0.33 -1.27 3.46
N PHE A 30 -0.13 -0.66 2.29
CA PHE A 30 1.09 0.06 1.96
C PHE A 30 1.05 1.50 2.49
N ASP A 31 2.11 1.88 3.21
CA ASP A 31 2.37 3.25 3.63
C ASP A 31 3.42 3.87 2.69
N LYS A 32 2.94 4.72 1.78
CA LYS A 32 3.77 5.43 0.80
C LYS A 32 4.66 6.52 1.39
N GLU A 33 4.40 6.98 2.61
CA GLU A 33 5.27 7.97 3.28
C GLU A 33 6.51 7.30 3.84
N THR A 34 6.34 6.11 4.44
CA THR A 34 7.45 5.35 5.02
C THR A 34 8.05 4.32 4.08
N LEU A 35 7.38 4.03 2.94
CA LEU A 35 7.72 2.95 2.01
C LEU A 35 7.73 1.57 2.67
N THR A 36 6.84 1.39 3.65
CA THR A 36 6.69 0.13 4.38
C THR A 36 5.24 -0.33 4.40
N TRP A 37 5.02 -1.54 4.85
CA TRP A 37 3.70 -2.15 4.92
C TRP A 37 3.19 -2.23 6.35
N THR A 38 1.93 -1.92 6.59
CA THR A 38 1.30 -2.09 7.90
C THR A 38 0.47 -3.37 7.90
N ALA A 39 0.86 -4.33 8.74
CA ALA A 39 0.13 -5.58 8.95
C ALA A 39 -1.06 -5.33 9.89
N ALA A 40 -2.28 -5.53 9.39
CA ALA A 40 -3.51 -5.46 10.18
C ALA A 40 -3.80 -6.79 10.92
N ASP A 41 -3.32 -7.92 10.36
CA ASP A 41 -3.41 -9.24 10.97
C ASP A 41 -2.02 -9.76 11.38
N PRO A 42 -1.85 -10.40 12.56
CA PRO A 42 -0.57 -10.99 12.97
C PRO A 42 0.03 -11.96 11.94
N GLN A 43 -0.81 -12.69 11.19
CA GLN A 43 -0.36 -13.59 10.12
C GLN A 43 0.27 -12.83 8.95
N ALA A 44 -0.07 -11.55 8.75
CA ALA A 44 0.52 -10.71 7.71
C ALA A 44 1.95 -10.25 8.03
N GLN A 45 2.46 -10.45 9.25
CA GLN A 45 3.82 -10.03 9.65
C GLN A 45 4.93 -10.71 8.85
N VAL A 46 4.69 -11.93 8.36
CA VAL A 46 5.64 -12.61 7.46
C VAL A 46 5.70 -11.89 6.11
N THR A 47 4.54 -11.54 5.54
CA THR A 47 4.44 -10.79 4.29
C THR A 47 5.03 -9.39 4.44
N LYS A 48 4.70 -8.68 5.52
CA LYS A 48 5.26 -7.35 5.84
C LYS A 48 6.78 -7.37 5.76
N ARG A 49 7.46 -8.26 6.48
CA ARG A 49 8.93 -8.34 6.46
C ARG A 49 9.49 -8.54 5.06
N LYS A 50 8.92 -9.48 4.30
CA LYS A 50 9.35 -9.76 2.93
C LYS A 50 9.18 -8.54 2.00
N TRP A 51 8.09 -7.82 2.15
CA TRP A 51 7.75 -6.69 1.28
C TRP A 51 8.45 -5.39 1.68
N ASP A 52 8.69 -5.18 2.98
CA ASP A 52 9.51 -4.06 3.48
C ASP A 52 10.95 -4.15 2.96
N ASP A 53 11.49 -5.37 2.83
CA ASP A 53 12.84 -5.60 2.32
C ASP A 53 12.97 -5.30 0.81
N ASP A 54 11.86 -5.22 0.05
CA ASP A 54 11.86 -4.91 -1.38
C ASP A 54 11.71 -3.39 -1.63
N LEU A 55 12.79 -2.66 -1.35
CA LEU A 55 12.83 -1.20 -1.51
C LEU A 55 12.51 -0.75 -2.95
N ALA A 56 13.04 -1.46 -3.95
CA ALA A 56 12.85 -1.11 -5.35
C ALA A 56 11.36 -1.19 -5.73
N TRP A 57 10.68 -2.26 -5.30
CA TRP A 57 9.25 -2.39 -5.51
C TRP A 57 8.44 -1.33 -4.75
N ASN A 58 8.77 -1.05 -3.50
CA ASN A 58 8.05 -0.05 -2.70
C ASN A 58 8.19 1.36 -3.30
N HIS A 59 9.38 1.73 -3.79
CA HIS A 59 9.58 2.98 -4.52
C HIS A 59 8.76 3.04 -5.81
N GLY A 60 8.72 1.95 -6.59
CA GLY A 60 7.89 1.86 -7.79
C GLY A 60 6.40 1.99 -7.48
N ARG A 61 5.96 1.40 -6.35
CA ARG A 61 4.57 1.48 -5.88
C ARG A 61 4.19 2.90 -5.49
N LYS A 62 5.05 3.61 -4.75
CA LYS A 62 4.86 5.03 -4.44
C LYS A 62 4.74 5.86 -5.72
N HIS A 63 5.68 5.70 -6.65
CA HIS A 63 5.66 6.45 -7.91
C HIS A 63 4.37 6.22 -8.70
N TYR A 64 3.91 4.95 -8.78
CA TYR A 64 2.64 4.65 -9.41
C TYR A 64 1.46 5.36 -8.74
N LEU A 65 1.39 5.34 -7.40
CA LEU A 65 0.26 5.89 -6.63
C LEU A 65 0.23 7.43 -6.58
N GLU A 66 1.34 8.11 -6.84
CA GLU A 66 1.43 9.58 -6.77
C GLU A 66 1.48 10.28 -8.14
N GLU A 67 2.06 9.63 -9.15
CA GLU A 67 2.36 10.27 -10.44
C GLU A 67 1.68 9.62 -11.65
N ILE A 68 1.42 8.31 -11.61
CA ILE A 68 0.87 7.58 -12.76
C ILE A 68 -0.66 7.44 -12.60
N CYS A 69 -1.06 7.11 -11.39
CA CYS A 69 -2.39 7.35 -10.89
C CYS A 69 -2.48 8.86 -10.50
#